data_AF-A0A496TZ66-F1
#
_entry.id   AF-A0A496TZ66-F1
#
_cell.length_a   1.000
_cell.length_b   1.000
_cell.length_c   1.000
_cell.angle_alpha   90.00
_cell.angle_beta   90.00
_cell.angle_gamma   90.00
#
_symmetry.space_group_name_H-M   'P 1'
#
loop_
_entity.id
_entity.type
_entity.pdbx_description
1 polymer ?
#
loop_
_entity_poly.entity_id
_entity_poly.type
_entity_poly.pdbx_seq_one_letter_code
_entity_poly.pdbx_strand_id
1 'polypeptide(L)'
;KMGFAFPLSIWLRHELKPLVDFVLSPKYVAERGLFHYHEIERLKRDFYLGRNLNYRKIWGFVVLELWMRLVLENDHHFFQQLDDFVTSKANET
;
A
#
# COMPACT_ATOMS: atom_id res chain seq x y z
N LYS A 1 24.65 0.83 -19.80
CA LYS A 1 23.81 -0.11 -19.04
C LYS A 1 22.50 0.60 -18.71
N MET A 2 21.39 0.28 -19.36
CA MET A 2 20.08 0.62 -18.80
C MET A 2 19.93 -0.25 -17.57
N GLY A 3 20.06 0.33 -16.38
CA GLY A 3 19.90 -0.39 -15.13
C GLY A 3 18.55 -1.09 -15.07
N PHE A 4 18.50 -2.23 -14.40
CA PHE A 4 17.29 -3.02 -14.17
C PHE A 4 16.16 -2.08 -13.67
N ALA A 5 15.22 -1.74 -14.55
CA ALA A 5 14.10 -0.89 -14.18
C ALA A 5 13.20 -1.72 -13.27
N PHE A 6 13.22 -1.42 -11.98
CA PHE A 6 12.43 -2.14 -10.98
C PHE A 6 10.94 -1.98 -11.33
N PRO A 7 10.20 -3.07 -11.60
CA PRO A 7 8.84 -3.01 -12.15
C PRO A 7 7.79 -2.75 -11.05
N LEU A 8 8.06 -1.79 -10.16
CA LEU A 8 7.23 -1.49 -8.99
C LEU A 8 5.80 -1.14 -9.40
N SER A 9 5.62 -0.42 -10.50
CA SER A 9 4.29 -0.05 -10.99
C SER A 9 3.45 -1.26 -11.40
N ILE A 10 4.08 -2.33 -11.88
CA ILE A 10 3.41 -3.59 -12.23
C ILE A 10 3.05 -4.30 -10.94
N TRP A 11 4.03 -4.50 -10.03
CA TRP A 11 3.78 -5.17 -8.76
C TRP A 11 2.72 -4.47 -7.90
N LEU A 12 2.73 -3.14 -7.82
CA LEU A 12 1.70 -2.39 -7.09
C LEU A 12 0.28 -2.53 -7.66
N ARG A 13 0.14 -2.88 -8.94
CA ARG A 13 -1.18 -3.14 -9.55
C ARG A 13 -1.62 -4.60 -9.42
N HIS A 14 -0.68 -5.50 -9.16
CA HIS A 14 -0.92 -6.94 -9.10
C HIS A 14 -0.47 -7.47 -7.74
N GLU A 15 0.76 -7.95 -7.64
CA GLU A 15 1.24 -8.78 -6.52
C GLU A 15 1.23 -8.06 -5.17
N LEU A 16 1.50 -6.75 -5.17
CA LEU A 16 1.48 -5.90 -3.98
C LEU A 16 0.15 -5.19 -3.78
N LYS A 17 -0.85 -5.41 -4.65
CA LYS A 17 -2.16 -4.77 -4.50
C LYS A 17 -2.82 -5.09 -3.14
N PRO A 18 -2.80 -6.34 -2.62
CA PRO A 18 -3.34 -6.62 -1.29
C PRO A 18 -2.65 -5.81 -0.18
N LEU A 19 -1.31 -5.70 -0.23
CA LEU A 19 -0.54 -4.87 0.70
C LEU A 19 -1.00 -3.40 0.65
N VAL A 20 -1.08 -2.82 -0.54
CA VAL A 20 -1.52 -1.42 -0.72
C VAL A 20 -2.95 -1.23 -0.21
N ASP A 21 -3.84 -2.20 -0.47
CA ASP A 21 -5.23 -2.13 -0.06
C ASP A 21 -5.42 -2.23 1.45
N PHE A 22 -4.60 -3.05 2.12
CA PHE A 22 -4.58 -3.16 3.56
C PHE A 22 -4.02 -1.89 4.21
N VAL A 23 -2.78 -1.51 3.87
CA VAL A 23 -2.06 -0.39 4.50
C VAL A 23 -2.80 0.93 4.31
N LEU A 24 -3.37 1.15 3.13
CA LEU A 24 -4.13 2.35 2.80
C LEU A 24 -5.65 2.12 2.88
N SER A 25 -6.09 1.25 3.79
CA SER A 25 -7.51 1.04 4.09
C SER A 25 -8.09 2.24 4.85
N PRO A 26 -9.42 2.45 4.81
CA PRO A 26 -10.06 3.55 5.53
C PRO A 26 -9.74 3.52 7.03
N LYS A 27 -9.62 2.33 7.61
CA LYS A 27 -9.25 2.12 9.01
C LYS A 27 -7.89 2.76 9.33
N TYR A 28 -6.82 2.30 8.68
CA TYR A 28 -5.47 2.72 9.04
C TYR A 28 -5.15 4.14 8.59
N VAL A 29 -5.74 4.61 7.48
CA VAL A 29 -5.60 6.01 7.06
C VAL A 29 -6.27 6.95 8.06
N ALA A 30 -7.47 6.60 8.55
CA ALA A 30 -8.18 7.41 9.55
C ALA A 30 -7.48 7.37 10.91
N GLU A 31 -7.02 6.20 11.36
CA GLU A 31 -6.25 6.01 12.59
C GLU A 31 -4.97 6.85 12.60
N ARG A 32 -4.26 6.91 11.46
CA ARG A 32 -3.05 7.73 11.31
C ARG A 32 -3.34 9.23 11.40
N GLY A 33 -4.48 9.68 10.88
CA GLY A 33 -4.91 11.09 10.93
C GLY A 33 -4.07 12.08 10.11
N LEU A 34 -3.11 11.61 9.29
CA LEU A 34 -2.25 12.47 8.47
C LEU A 34 -2.83 12.79 7.08
N PHE A 35 -3.76 11.97 6.59
CA PHE A 35 -4.28 12.08 5.23
C PHE A 35 -5.80 11.88 5.19
N HIS A 36 -6.44 12.49 4.20
CA HIS A 36 -7.85 12.26 3.92
C HIS A 36 -8.02 10.97 3.12
N TYR A 37 -8.74 9.99 3.69
CA TYR A 37 -8.97 8.70 3.03
C TYR A 37 -9.55 8.83 1.62
N HIS A 38 -10.49 9.76 1.40
CA HIS A 38 -11.13 9.91 0.09
C HIS A 38 -10.13 10.29 -1.02
N GLU A 39 -9.12 11.12 -0.70
CA GLU A 39 -8.08 11.47 -1.66
C GLU A 39 -7.14 10.29 -1.93
N ILE A 40 -6.81 9.50 -0.90
CA ILE A 40 -6.02 8.27 -1.05
C ILE A 40 -6.76 7.25 -1.91
N GLU A 41 -8.06 7.04 -1.66
CA GLU A 41 -8.91 6.13 -2.43
C GLU A 41 -8.99 6.56 -3.90
N ARG A 42 -9.20 7.86 -4.17
CA ARG A 42 -9.21 8.40 -5.53
C ARG A 42 -7.89 8.14 -6.24
N LEU A 43 -6.75 8.40 -5.59
CA LEU A 43 -5.43 8.16 -6.16
C LEU A 43 -5.20 6.67 -6.46
N LYS A 44 -5.58 5.78 -5.55
CA LYS A 44 -5.48 4.32 -5.74
C LYS A 44 -6.32 3.88 -6.93
N ARG A 45 -7.58 4.34 -7.01
CA ARG A 45 -8.49 4.00 -8.11
C ARG A 45 -7.95 4.46 -9.45
N ASP A 46 -7.50 5.71 -9.55
CA ASP A 46 -6.92 6.24 -10.80
C ASP A 46 -5.65 5.49 -11.21
N PHE A 47 -4.85 5.07 -10.24
CA PHE A 47 -3.66 4.24 -10.47
C PHE A 47 -4.01 2.83 -10.98
N TYR A 48 -4.95 2.14 -10.33
CA TYR A 48 -5.38 0.79 -10.72
C TYR A 48 -6.08 0.79 -12.09
N LEU A 49 -6.81 1.85 -12.43
CA LEU A 49 -7.44 2.03 -13.74
C LEU A 49 -6.45 2.45 -14.84
N GLY A 50 -5.16 2.66 -14.51
CA GLY A 50 -4.15 3.10 -15.47
C GLY A 50 -4.31 4.55 -15.95
N ARG A 51 -5.19 5.33 -15.32
CA ARG A 51 -5.45 6.75 -15.65
C ARG A 51 -4.35 7.67 -15.12
N ASN A 52 -3.64 7.25 -14.08
CA ASN A 52 -2.51 7.96 -13.51
C ASN A 52 -1.35 6.99 -13.24
N LEU A 53 -0.21 7.20 -13.91
CA LEU A 53 0.98 6.36 -13.77
C LEU A 53 1.87 6.75 -12.59
N ASN A 54 1.44 7.68 -11.72
CA ASN A 54 2.24 8.13 -10.58
C ASN A 54 2.20 7.13 -9.41
N TYR A 55 2.74 5.93 -9.65
CA TYR A 55 2.92 4.87 -8.65
C TYR A 55 3.76 5.33 -7.45
N ARG A 56 4.62 6.34 -7.64
CA ARG A 56 5.50 6.87 -6.59
C ARG A 56 4.73 7.47 -5.43
N LYS A 57 3.58 8.11 -5.68
CA LYS A 57 2.73 8.64 -4.60
C LYS A 57 2.14 7.51 -3.76
N ILE A 58 1.54 6.51 -4.40
CA ILE A 58 0.98 5.34 -3.72
C ILE A 58 2.05 4.64 -2.90
N TRP A 59 3.20 4.38 -3.50
CA TRP A 59 4.32 3.76 -2.79
C TRP A 59 4.84 4.60 -1.63
N GLY A 60 4.92 5.91 -1.80
CA GLY A 60 5.33 6.83 -0.74
C GLY A 60 4.42 6.76 0.48
N PHE A 61 3.10 6.70 0.27
CA PHE A 61 2.15 6.54 1.38
C PHE A 61 2.30 5.19 2.09
N VAL A 62 2.48 4.10 1.33
CA VAL A 62 2.68 2.77 1.91
C VAL A 62 3.97 2.73 2.73
N VAL A 63 5.09 3.15 2.16
CA VAL A 63 6.39 3.14 2.87
C VAL A 63 6.35 4.02 4.10
N LEU A 64 5.73 5.20 4.02
CA LEU A 64 5.59 6.09 5.16
C LEU A 64 4.83 5.43 6.30
N GLU A 65 3.67 4.83 6.02
CA GLU A 65 2.86 4.13 7.03
C GLU A 65 3.62 2.95 7.65
N LEU A 66 4.23 2.10 6.81
CA LEU A 66 5.01 0.96 7.30
C LEU A 66 6.21 1.40 8.15
N TRP A 67 6.90 2.48 7.76
CA TRP A 67 8.01 3.03 8.52
C TRP A 67 7.56 3.56 9.88
N MET A 68 6.45 4.30 9.95
CA MET A 68 5.92 4.80 11.22
C MET A 68 5.54 3.64 12.15
N ARG A 69 4.85 2.62 11.62
CA ARG A 69 4.46 1.44 12.42
C ARG A 69 5.66 0.64 12.91
N LEU A 70 6.68 0.47 12.08
CA LEU A 70 7.87 -0.28 12.44
C LEU A 70 8.76 0.49 13.43
N VAL A 71 8.99 1.78 13.18
CA VAL A 71 10.04 2.56 13.86
C VAL A 71 9.51 3.39 15.01
N LEU A 72 8.33 4.01 14.87
CA LEU A 72 7.76 4.85 15.92
C LEU A 72 6.93 4.05 16.92
N GLU A 73 6.21 3.04 16.43
CA GLU A 73 5.22 2.30 17.24
C GLU A 73 5.67 0.88 17.61
N ASN A 74 6.56 0.28 16.81
CA ASN A 74 6.91 -1.14 16.89
C ASN A 74 5.65 -2.04 16.94
N ASP A 75 4.69 -1.75 16.04
CA ASP A 75 3.35 -2.34 16.04
C ASP A 75 3.34 -3.77 15.45
N HIS A 76 3.75 -4.74 16.26
CA HIS A 76 3.77 -6.16 15.87
C HIS A 76 2.39 -6.70 15.47
N HIS A 77 1.32 -6.22 16.10
CA HIS A 77 -0.04 -6.69 15.82
C HIS A 77 -0.49 -6.27 14.42
N PHE A 78 -0.20 -5.05 14.00
CA PHE A 78 -0.47 -4.64 12.62
C PHE A 78 0.23 -5.53 11.60
N PHE A 79 1.51 -5.87 11.82
CA PHE A 79 2.25 -6.71 10.88
C PHE A 79 1.73 -8.15 10.85
N GLN A 80 1.24 -8.69 11.98
CA GLN A 80 0.51 -9.97 11.99
C GLN A 80 -0.78 -9.89 11.16
N GLN A 81 -1.60 -8.86 11.37
CA GLN A 81 -2.83 -8.67 10.60
C GLN A 81 -2.58 -8.49 9.11
N LEU A 82 -1.49 -7.80 8.75
CA LEU A 82 -1.08 -7.63 7.37
C LEU A 82 -0.67 -8.96 6.74
N ASP A 83 0.15 -9.76 7.43
CA ASP A 83 0.60 -11.07 6.95
C ASP A 83 -0.56 -12.05 6.75
N ASP A 84 -1.46 -12.11 7.73
CA ASP A 84 -2.69 -12.90 7.66
C ASP A 84 -3.55 -12.47 6.46
N PHE A 85 -3.72 -11.16 6.26
CA PHE A 85 -4.50 -10.61 5.16
C PHE A 85 -3.90 -10.92 3.79
N VAL A 86 -2.60 -10.71 3.62
CA VAL A 86 -1.90 -10.98 2.35
C VAL A 86 -1.92 -12.47 2.04
N THR A 87 -1.69 -13.33 3.03
CA THR A 87 -1.72 -14.79 2.89
C THR A 87 -3.12 -15.29 2.54
N SER A 88 -4.15 -14.76 3.18
CA SER A 88 -5.56 -15.05 2.84
C SER A 88 -5.85 -14.72 1.37
N LYS A 89 -5.35 -13.59 0.86
CA LYS A 89 -5.60 -13.18 -0.53
C LYS A 89 -4.81 -13.97 -1.56
N ALA A 90 -3.63 -14.49 -1.20
CA ALA A 90 -2.85 -15.36 -2.08
C ALA A 90 -3.56 -16.71 -2.33
N ASN A 91 -4.24 -17.26 -1.32
CA ASN A 91 -4.94 -18.55 -1.40
C ASN A 91 -6.30 -18.50 -2.13
N GLU A 92 -6.80 -17.30 -2.48
CA GLU A 92 -8.06 -17.11 -3.22
C GLU A 92 -7.86 -17.12 -4.75
N THR A 93 -6.61 -17.17 -5.23
CA THR A 93 -6.21 -17.16 -6.65
C THR A 93 -5.74 -18.53 -7.11
#